data_AF-A0A0R1LZF3-F1
#
_entry.id   AF-A0A0R1LZF3-F1
#
_cell.length_a   1.000
_cell.length_b   1.000
_cell.length_c   1.000
_cell.angle_alpha   90.00
_cell.angle_beta   90.00
_cell.angle_gamma   90.00
#
_symmetry.space_group_name_H-M   'P 1'
#
loop_
_entity.id
_entity.type
_entity.pdbx_description
1 polymer ?
#
loop_
_entity_poly.entity_id
_entity_poly.type
_entity_poly.pdbx_seq_one_letter_code
_entity_poly.pdbx_strand_id
1 'polypeptide(L)'
;MRKHWPVFYLLSLFLFIVFASVAQIIVNLVGNLGFHQFARSAAGKTWGSLFAEIIALLIWWLFNRYYLKGKIGWHGEARDWLLLLPVIVILIGDSFLGTNFNFAPSNMIYAVLFGLAVGACEEYLFRGILVSYLLQHFRLSALLTACLSGVGFGLIHLINGFSSGNWTNTFAQALMAIGVGFFLAAVYLLTNNLWLPIIFHAVVDAFDQLAFGTLSNSAGTSMINAIVYFIVLGGLGFWLLNRGPVVMAQSVDFSSPRQQSQRDITFSEPTTAVPVNPLKSVLAVALILIEFILGSTIVHPGQSQLVKTTIVFLLGLLVMLGAIWLYHEVLSANWRAYRRHFWRNVAMDFGFMIGVYILLAIVRLGLKLITGSHTALGVTDMLSFQSVGSASLTLISSSVVIMAPFTEEIIFRHVLFYQWRSKKWLAVIMFFVSSIAFGLVHWNNFQGDIMQMIPYMFIGAFFATIYYFTRNIWQNIITHFMFNFLQFGAAIFLLIVAIIQR
;
A
#
# COMPACT_ATOMS: atom_id res chain seq x y z
N MET A 1 -17.52 14.36 -11.55
CA MET A 1 -16.16 14.21 -10.96
C MET A 1 -16.17 13.78 -9.48
N ARG A 2 -17.23 14.02 -8.70
CA ARG A 2 -17.38 13.53 -7.31
C ARG A 2 -17.26 11.99 -7.12
N LYS A 3 -17.36 11.16 -8.16
CA LYS A 3 -17.41 9.69 -8.00
C LYS A 3 -16.05 9.00 -7.77
N HIS A 4 -14.92 9.69 -7.95
CA HIS A 4 -13.59 9.07 -7.87
C HIS A 4 -12.75 9.50 -6.66
N TRP A 5 -13.28 10.35 -5.77
CA TRP A 5 -12.56 10.73 -4.55
C TRP A 5 -12.21 9.53 -3.66
N PRO A 6 -13.02 8.43 -3.56
CA PRO A 6 -12.63 7.29 -2.71
C PRO A 6 -11.36 6.60 -3.21
N VAL A 7 -11.20 6.50 -4.53
CA VAL A 7 -10.01 5.94 -5.15
C VAL A 7 -8.79 6.81 -4.86
N PHE A 8 -8.90 8.12 -5.06
CA PHE A 8 -7.83 9.06 -4.76
C PHE A 8 -7.44 9.02 -3.28
N TYR A 9 -8.42 8.95 -2.38
CA TYR A 9 -8.22 8.85 -0.95
C TYR A 9 -7.46 7.58 -0.58
N LEU A 10 -7.94 6.41 -1.00
CA LEU A 10 -7.27 5.12 -0.73
C LEU A 10 -5.86 5.06 -1.33
N LEU A 11 -5.68 5.58 -2.54
CA LEU A 11 -4.38 5.66 -3.19
C LEU A 11 -3.42 6.57 -2.42
N SER A 12 -3.89 7.68 -1.87
CA SER A 12 -3.05 8.60 -1.07
C SER A 12 -2.53 7.93 0.20
N LEU A 13 -3.38 7.16 0.89
CA LEU A 13 -2.98 6.38 2.07
C LEU A 13 -1.98 5.27 1.72
N PHE A 14 -2.18 4.58 0.60
CA PHE A 14 -1.23 3.56 0.14
C PHE A 14 0.12 4.18 -0.25
N LEU A 15 0.09 5.28 -1.02
CA LEU A 15 1.31 5.98 -1.44
C LEU A 15 2.09 6.55 -0.26
N PHE A 16 1.44 6.88 0.85
CA PHE A 16 2.16 7.25 2.08
C PHE A 16 3.09 6.14 2.54
N ILE A 17 2.56 4.92 2.69
CA ILE A 17 3.34 3.75 3.10
C ILE A 17 4.45 3.46 2.09
N VAL A 18 4.14 3.54 0.79
CA VAL A 18 5.13 3.29 -0.28
C VAL A 18 6.25 4.33 -0.25
N PHE A 19 5.93 5.62 -0.19
CA PHE A 19 6.92 6.70 -0.22
C PHE A 19 7.78 6.72 1.05
N ALA A 20 7.19 6.49 2.22
CA ALA A 20 7.94 6.30 3.47
C ALA A 20 8.89 5.11 3.38
N SER A 21 8.43 3.97 2.85
CA SER A 21 9.28 2.78 2.66
C SER A 21 10.41 3.03 1.67
N VAL A 22 10.13 3.68 0.54
CA VAL A 22 11.14 4.06 -0.47
C VAL A 22 12.17 5.02 0.14
N ALA A 23 11.73 6.01 0.92
CA ALA A 23 12.62 6.96 1.59
C ALA A 23 13.55 6.26 2.58
N GLN A 24 13.02 5.37 3.43
CA GLN A 24 13.81 4.57 4.36
C GLN A 24 14.83 3.69 3.63
N ILE A 25 14.42 3.09 2.50
CA ILE A 25 15.30 2.32 1.64
C ILE A 25 16.45 3.19 1.11
N ILE A 26 16.18 4.40 0.64
CA ILE A 26 17.21 5.33 0.14
C ILE A 26 18.20 5.70 1.25
N VAL A 27 17.71 6.02 2.46
CA VAL A 27 18.60 6.30 3.61
C VAL A 27 19.49 5.11 3.92
N ASN A 28 18.92 3.91 3.97
CA ASN A 28 19.67 2.69 4.23
C ASN A 28 20.71 2.42 3.14
N LEU A 29 20.40 2.70 1.87
CA LEU A 29 21.34 2.59 0.76
C LEU A 29 22.50 3.59 0.91
N VAL A 30 22.20 4.88 1.04
CA VAL A 30 23.21 5.96 1.13
C VAL A 30 24.08 5.77 2.37
N GLY A 31 23.44 5.51 3.51
CA GLY A 31 24.11 5.27 4.78
C GLY A 31 25.04 4.08 4.73
N ASN A 32 24.65 3.01 4.02
CA ASN A 32 25.58 1.94 3.74
C ASN A 32 26.68 2.44 2.78
N LEU A 33 26.39 2.73 1.52
CA LEU A 33 27.41 2.96 0.49
C LEU A 33 28.45 4.07 0.78
N GLY A 34 28.06 5.17 1.41
CA GLY A 34 28.95 6.32 1.64
C GLY A 34 29.38 6.53 3.09
N PHE A 35 28.68 5.92 4.06
CA PHE A 35 28.79 6.27 5.47
C PHE A 35 28.65 5.05 6.40
N HIS A 36 29.07 3.85 5.97
CA HIS A 36 28.84 2.58 6.69
C HIS A 36 29.13 2.63 8.20
N GLN A 37 30.22 3.27 8.62
CA GLN A 37 30.58 3.40 10.04
C GLN A 37 29.58 4.27 10.81
N PHE A 38 29.18 5.41 10.23
CA PHE A 38 28.16 6.28 10.81
C PHE A 38 26.80 5.59 10.84
N ALA A 39 26.35 4.99 9.73
CA ALA A 39 25.05 4.34 9.64
C ALA A 39 24.87 3.18 10.63
N ARG A 40 25.95 2.47 11.00
CA ARG A 40 25.92 1.41 12.01
C ARG A 40 26.00 1.92 13.45
N SER A 41 26.44 3.17 13.66
CA SER A 41 26.50 3.79 14.98
C SER A 41 25.10 4.08 15.53
N ALA A 42 24.99 4.24 16.86
CA ALA A 42 23.74 4.66 17.49
C ALA A 42 23.23 5.99 16.91
N ALA A 43 24.14 6.95 16.67
CA ALA A 43 23.81 8.22 16.04
C ALA A 43 23.25 8.01 14.62
N GLY A 44 23.87 7.18 13.78
CA GLY A 44 23.37 6.94 12.43
C GLY A 44 21.97 6.32 12.40
N LYS A 45 21.65 5.45 13.36
CA LYS A 45 20.29 4.90 13.50
C LYS A 45 19.28 5.99 13.88
N THR A 46 19.62 6.85 14.85
CA THR A 46 18.75 7.96 15.27
C THR A 46 18.54 8.97 14.14
N TRP A 47 19.63 9.47 13.53
CA TRP A 47 19.56 10.46 12.46
C TRP A 47 19.03 9.90 11.13
N GLY A 48 19.07 8.58 10.94
CA GLY A 48 18.52 7.91 9.76
C GLY A 48 17.02 8.16 9.57
N SER A 49 16.23 8.12 10.66
CA SER A 49 14.79 8.40 10.59
C SER A 49 14.49 9.83 10.14
N LEU A 50 15.25 10.82 10.63
CA LEU A 50 15.16 12.21 10.16
C LEU A 50 15.37 12.30 8.65
N PHE A 51 16.44 11.67 8.14
CA PHE A 51 16.72 11.70 6.70
C PHE A 51 15.62 11.02 5.88
N ALA A 52 15.00 9.97 6.43
CA ALA A 52 13.91 9.27 5.76
C ALA A 52 12.69 10.20 5.62
N GLU A 53 12.33 10.95 6.66
CA GLU A 53 11.24 11.93 6.58
C GLU A 53 11.52 13.05 5.58
N ILE A 54 12.74 13.57 5.55
CA ILE A 54 13.13 14.62 4.59
C ILE A 54 13.02 14.09 3.14
N ILE A 55 13.47 12.86 2.90
CA ILE A 55 13.37 12.23 1.58
C ILE A 55 11.90 11.95 1.22
N ALA A 56 11.08 11.47 2.17
CA ALA A 56 9.65 11.24 1.95
C ALA A 56 8.92 12.54 1.60
N LEU A 57 9.19 13.63 2.32
CA LEU A 57 8.69 14.96 2.00
C LEU A 57 9.13 15.42 0.60
N LEU A 58 10.40 15.19 0.22
CA LEU A 58 10.89 15.51 -1.12
C LEU A 58 10.15 14.71 -2.20
N ILE A 59 9.91 13.40 -1.99
CA ILE A 59 9.14 12.56 -2.92
C ILE A 59 7.72 13.11 -3.07
N TRP A 60 7.04 13.42 -1.97
CA TRP A 60 5.70 14.02 -2.00
C TRP A 60 5.68 15.38 -2.72
N TRP A 61 6.69 16.21 -2.47
CA TRP A 61 6.84 17.50 -3.15
C TRP A 61 7.02 17.34 -4.66
N LEU A 62 7.91 16.44 -5.10
CA LEU A 62 8.13 16.12 -6.50
C LEU A 62 6.87 15.53 -7.16
N PHE A 63 6.19 14.61 -6.46
CA PHE A 63 4.95 14.00 -6.93
C PHE A 63 3.85 15.05 -7.11
N ASN A 64 3.72 15.98 -6.16
CA ASN A 64 2.80 17.10 -6.31
C ASN A 64 3.24 18.04 -7.45
N ARG A 65 4.52 18.39 -7.56
CA ARG A 65 5.02 19.32 -8.58
C ARG A 65 4.82 18.81 -10.01
N TYR A 66 5.08 17.54 -10.26
CA TYR A 66 5.08 16.98 -11.61
C TYR A 66 3.78 16.28 -12.00
N TYR A 67 3.13 15.58 -11.06
CA TYR A 67 1.96 14.76 -11.36
C TYR A 67 0.64 15.43 -10.94
N LEU A 68 0.46 15.69 -9.64
CA LEU A 68 -0.82 16.19 -9.14
C LEU A 68 -1.05 17.65 -9.56
N LYS A 69 -0.07 18.52 -9.29
CA LYS A 69 -0.08 19.97 -9.50
C LYS A 69 -1.11 20.69 -8.61
N GLY A 70 -1.30 20.19 -7.39
CA GLY A 70 -2.16 20.80 -6.39
C GLY A 70 -1.58 22.11 -5.88
N LYS A 71 -2.45 23.12 -5.73
CA LYS A 71 -2.09 24.40 -5.12
C LYS A 71 -2.14 24.24 -3.60
N ILE A 72 -1.01 24.50 -2.95
CA ILE A 72 -0.87 24.41 -1.49
C ILE A 72 -0.79 25.83 -0.93
N GLY A 73 -1.61 26.10 0.08
CA GLY A 73 -1.63 27.38 0.79
C GLY A 73 -0.56 27.41 1.87
N TRP A 74 0.25 28.47 1.89
CA TRP A 74 1.40 28.60 2.80
C TRP A 74 1.33 29.80 3.72
N HIS A 75 0.37 30.70 3.53
CA HIS A 75 0.32 31.97 4.24
C HIS A 75 -1.12 32.28 4.61
N GLY A 76 -1.29 32.72 5.85
CA GLY A 76 -2.55 33.21 6.40
C GLY A 76 -2.33 34.54 7.12
N GLU A 77 -3.24 34.90 7.99
CA GLU A 77 -3.17 36.13 8.76
C GLU A 77 -2.40 35.92 10.08
N ALA A 78 -1.79 36.98 10.63
CA ALA A 78 -1.02 36.88 11.87
C ALA A 78 -1.84 36.39 13.07
N ARG A 79 -3.15 36.67 13.09
CA ARG A 79 -4.07 36.19 14.15
C ARG A 79 -4.31 34.68 14.12
N ASP A 80 -4.08 34.03 12.97
CA ASP A 80 -4.35 32.60 12.80
C ASP A 80 -3.43 31.73 13.66
N TRP A 81 -2.28 32.25 14.09
CA TRP A 81 -1.35 31.58 15.02
C TRP A 81 -1.97 31.30 16.39
N LEU A 82 -3.04 32.01 16.78
CA LEU A 82 -3.80 31.69 18.00
C LEU A 82 -4.51 30.33 17.91
N LEU A 83 -4.71 29.79 16.70
CA LEU A 83 -5.28 28.46 16.50
C LEU A 83 -4.31 27.32 16.92
N LEU A 84 -3.06 27.65 17.29
CA LEU A 84 -2.13 26.68 17.86
C LEU A 84 -2.32 26.44 19.35
N LEU A 85 -3.00 27.34 20.08
CA LEU A 85 -3.18 27.23 21.54
C LEU A 85 -3.71 25.88 22.03
N PRO A 86 -4.63 25.18 21.31
CA PRO A 86 -5.09 23.85 21.71
C PRO A 86 -3.99 22.78 21.81
N VAL A 87 -2.78 23.01 21.27
CA VAL A 87 -1.64 22.10 21.43
C VAL A 87 -1.31 21.87 22.90
N ILE A 88 -1.55 22.87 23.75
CA ILE A 88 -1.30 22.82 25.20
C ILE A 88 -2.08 21.67 25.85
N VAL A 89 -3.26 21.32 25.34
CA VAL A 89 -4.06 20.20 25.85
C VAL A 89 -3.30 18.87 25.71
N ILE A 90 -2.63 18.68 24.58
CA ILE A 90 -1.82 17.48 24.29
C ILE A 90 -0.58 17.48 25.18
N LEU A 91 0.18 18.60 25.19
CA LEU A 91 1.41 18.71 25.99
C LEU A 91 1.17 18.46 27.48
N ILE A 92 0.08 19.00 28.03
CA ILE A 92 -0.30 18.77 29.43
C ILE A 92 -0.69 17.31 29.63
N GLY A 93 -1.56 16.74 28.79
CA GLY A 93 -2.02 15.37 28.98
C GLY A 93 -0.88 14.35 28.87
N ASP A 94 0.05 14.55 27.94
CA ASP A 94 1.19 13.64 27.73
C ASP A 94 2.24 13.78 28.84
N SER A 95 2.34 14.95 29.48
CA SER A 95 3.18 15.15 30.67
C SER A 95 2.81 14.23 31.85
N PHE A 96 1.59 13.68 31.88
CA PHE A 96 1.13 12.74 32.90
C PHE A 96 1.38 11.26 32.55
N LEU A 97 1.95 10.93 31.38
CA LEU A 97 2.15 9.55 30.91
C LEU A 97 3.50 8.95 31.33
N GLY A 98 4.02 9.33 32.50
CA GLY A 98 5.29 8.81 33.03
C GLY A 98 6.50 9.29 32.24
N THR A 99 6.58 10.60 31.99
CA THR A 99 7.66 11.23 31.23
C THR A 99 9.03 11.10 31.90
N ASN A 100 10.08 10.89 31.10
CA ASN A 100 11.47 11.00 31.52
C ASN A 100 12.22 11.93 30.55
N PHE A 101 12.15 13.23 30.83
CA PHE A 101 12.68 14.25 29.94
C PHE A 101 14.20 14.17 29.81
N ASN A 102 14.68 14.16 28.56
CA ASN A 102 16.10 14.22 28.25
C ASN A 102 16.44 15.48 27.45
N PHE A 103 16.82 16.54 28.17
CA PHE A 103 17.20 17.84 27.62
C PHE A 103 18.68 17.95 27.22
N ALA A 104 19.36 16.84 26.95
CA ALA A 104 20.70 16.92 26.35
C ALA A 104 20.63 17.75 25.04
N PRO A 105 21.56 18.69 24.78
CA PRO A 105 21.48 19.56 23.61
C PRO A 105 21.30 18.82 22.28
N SER A 106 21.98 17.67 22.11
CA SER A 106 21.81 16.81 20.93
C SER A 106 20.40 16.26 20.78
N ASN A 107 19.73 15.94 21.88
CA ASN A 107 18.37 15.39 21.89
C ASN A 107 17.34 16.48 21.65
N MET A 108 17.56 17.69 22.17
CA MET A 108 16.73 18.85 21.86
C MET A 108 16.81 19.22 20.38
N ILE A 109 18.02 19.28 19.82
CA ILE A 109 18.22 19.55 18.39
C ILE A 109 17.55 18.46 17.56
N TYR A 110 17.78 17.18 17.90
CA TYR A 110 17.16 16.08 17.19
C TYR A 110 15.63 16.12 17.27
N ALA A 111 15.05 16.31 18.45
CA ALA A 111 13.60 16.34 18.65
C ALA A 111 12.93 17.45 17.84
N VAL A 112 13.51 18.66 17.83
CA VAL A 112 12.98 19.79 17.04
C VAL A 112 13.08 19.52 15.54
N LEU A 113 14.23 19.05 15.05
CA LEU A 113 14.41 18.76 13.62
C LEU A 113 13.54 17.59 13.17
N PHE A 114 13.44 16.54 13.98
CA PHE A 114 12.67 15.35 13.68
C PHE A 114 11.17 15.62 13.71
N GLY A 115 10.66 16.27 14.76
CA GLY A 115 9.26 16.70 14.82
C GLY A 115 8.90 17.63 13.67
N LEU A 116 9.79 18.56 13.30
CA LEU A 116 9.55 19.42 12.12
C LEU A 116 9.54 18.62 10.80
N ALA A 117 10.41 17.62 10.66
CA ALA A 117 10.46 16.79 9.45
C ALA A 117 9.20 15.91 9.32
N VAL A 118 8.80 15.23 10.40
CA VAL A 118 7.56 14.42 10.46
C VAL A 118 6.35 15.31 10.21
N GLY A 119 6.22 16.41 10.98
CA GLY A 119 5.13 17.37 10.83
C GLY A 119 5.07 17.96 9.42
N ALA A 120 6.19 18.31 8.80
CA ALA A 120 6.21 18.79 7.42
C ALA A 120 5.80 17.71 6.42
N CYS A 121 6.32 16.48 6.55
CA CYS A 121 6.01 15.36 5.67
C CYS A 121 4.53 15.00 5.69
N GLU A 122 4.00 14.73 6.90
CA GLU A 122 2.63 14.26 7.05
C GLU A 122 1.62 15.36 6.75
N GLU A 123 1.82 16.59 7.25
CA GLU A 123 0.88 17.69 6.98
C GLU A 123 0.88 18.10 5.50
N TYR A 124 2.03 18.02 4.81
CA TYR A 124 2.07 18.26 3.37
C TYR A 124 1.22 17.26 2.60
N LEU A 125 1.21 15.98 2.99
CA LEU A 125 0.31 14.99 2.40
C LEU A 125 -1.15 15.24 2.80
N PHE A 126 -1.46 15.23 4.09
CA PHE A 126 -2.85 15.17 4.55
C PHE A 126 -3.57 16.51 4.41
N ARG A 127 -2.90 17.63 4.68
CA ARG A 127 -3.50 18.96 4.57
C ARG A 127 -3.15 19.56 3.21
N GLY A 128 -1.87 19.64 2.89
CA GLY A 128 -1.40 20.20 1.63
C GLY A 128 -2.03 19.55 0.40
N ILE A 129 -1.89 18.23 0.24
CA ILE A 129 -2.42 17.50 -0.91
C ILE A 129 -3.88 17.07 -0.69
N LEU A 130 -4.13 16.21 0.30
CA LEU A 130 -5.40 15.50 0.41
C LEU A 130 -6.58 16.46 0.65
N VAL A 131 -6.51 17.35 1.64
CA VAL A 131 -7.56 18.36 1.88
C VAL A 131 -7.77 19.25 0.66
N SER A 132 -6.70 19.78 0.04
CA SER A 132 -6.82 20.64 -1.14
C SER A 132 -7.51 19.93 -2.30
N TYR A 133 -7.18 18.67 -2.57
CA TYR A 133 -7.83 17.89 -3.65
C TYR A 133 -9.29 17.55 -3.34
N LEU A 134 -9.57 17.05 -2.13
CA LEU A 134 -10.93 16.70 -1.73
C LEU A 134 -11.87 17.91 -1.79
N LEU A 135 -11.41 19.08 -1.33
CA LEU A 135 -12.18 20.31 -1.36
C LEU A 135 -12.24 20.92 -2.77
N GLN A 136 -11.11 21.22 -3.41
CA GLN A 136 -11.07 22.04 -4.62
C GLN A 136 -11.35 21.23 -5.90
N HIS A 137 -10.80 20.01 -6.00
CA HIS A 137 -10.94 19.17 -7.19
C HIS A 137 -12.21 18.32 -7.15
N PHE A 138 -12.42 17.60 -6.04
CA PHE A 138 -13.59 16.74 -5.87
C PHE A 138 -14.83 17.48 -5.36
N ARG A 139 -14.70 18.73 -4.89
CA ARG A 139 -15.82 19.57 -4.45
C ARG A 139 -16.66 18.92 -3.35
N LEU A 140 -15.98 18.26 -2.40
CA LEU A 140 -16.59 17.77 -1.16
C LEU A 140 -16.87 18.93 -0.19
N SER A 141 -17.73 18.72 0.79
CA SER A 141 -17.94 19.73 1.85
C SER A 141 -16.69 19.84 2.72
N ALA A 142 -16.49 21.00 3.35
CA ALA A 142 -15.38 21.23 4.28
C ALA A 142 -15.41 20.22 5.43
N LEU A 143 -16.59 19.94 5.99
CA LEU A 143 -16.77 18.93 7.05
C LEU A 143 -16.36 17.53 6.60
N LEU A 144 -16.86 17.06 5.45
CA LEU A 144 -16.49 15.73 4.94
C LEU A 144 -15.00 15.64 4.61
N THR A 145 -14.42 16.71 4.06
CA THR A 145 -12.98 16.80 3.78
C THR A 145 -12.15 16.69 5.06
N ALA A 146 -12.53 17.41 6.12
CA ALA A 146 -11.87 17.32 7.42
C ALA A 146 -12.02 15.94 8.06
N CYS A 147 -13.22 15.33 7.98
CA CYS A 147 -13.44 13.96 8.47
C CYS A 147 -12.57 12.94 7.74
N LEU A 148 -12.50 13.02 6.41
CA LEU A 148 -11.64 12.12 5.61
C LEU A 148 -10.16 12.34 5.95
N SER A 149 -9.71 13.59 6.05
CA SER A 149 -8.33 13.89 6.45
C SER A 149 -8.00 13.29 7.82
N GLY A 150 -8.89 13.46 8.81
CA GLY A 150 -8.67 12.93 10.16
C GLY A 150 -8.66 11.41 10.19
N VAL A 151 -9.66 10.75 9.56
CA VAL A 151 -9.70 9.29 9.48
C VAL A 151 -8.45 8.75 8.78
N GLY A 152 -8.02 9.36 7.68
CA GLY A 152 -6.83 8.94 6.94
C GLY A 152 -5.56 9.03 7.78
N PHE A 153 -5.43 10.13 8.51
CA PHE A 153 -4.32 10.39 9.42
C PHE A 153 -4.28 9.38 10.57
N GLY A 154 -5.43 9.00 11.15
CA GLY A 154 -5.48 7.93 12.15
C GLY A 154 -5.18 6.53 11.59
N LEU A 155 -5.64 6.23 10.38
CA LEU A 155 -5.47 4.89 9.77
C LEU A 155 -4.00 4.55 9.50
N ILE A 156 -3.16 5.52 9.11
CA ILE A 156 -1.74 5.25 8.87
C ILE A 156 -1.00 4.81 10.14
N HIS A 157 -1.44 5.26 11.32
CA HIS A 157 -0.84 4.90 12.61
C HIS A 157 -1.13 3.45 13.02
N LEU A 158 -2.09 2.77 12.39
CA LEU A 158 -2.34 1.35 12.63
C LEU A 158 -1.14 0.46 12.26
N ILE A 159 -0.23 0.96 11.41
CA ILE A 159 1.01 0.26 11.08
C ILE A 159 1.89 0.00 12.32
N ASN A 160 1.80 0.87 13.33
CA ASN A 160 2.58 0.76 14.56
C ASN A 160 2.19 -0.46 15.40
N GLY A 161 0.96 -0.97 15.26
CA GLY A 161 0.52 -2.20 15.92
C GLY A 161 1.24 -3.44 15.40
N PHE A 162 1.62 -3.44 14.12
CA PHE A 162 2.43 -4.52 13.55
C PHE A 162 3.88 -4.48 14.01
N SER A 163 4.43 -3.28 14.30
CA SER A 163 5.80 -3.11 14.78
C SER A 163 5.93 -3.38 16.29
N SER A 164 5.02 -2.82 17.09
CA SER A 164 5.08 -2.87 18.56
C SER A 164 4.38 -4.08 19.18
N GLY A 165 3.40 -4.68 18.49
CA GLY A 165 2.48 -5.67 19.05
C GLY A 165 1.47 -5.10 20.08
N ASN A 166 1.57 -3.82 20.44
CA ASN A 166 0.70 -3.18 21.44
C ASN A 166 -0.54 -2.56 20.77
N TRP A 167 -1.52 -3.40 20.47
CA TRP A 167 -2.74 -2.97 19.79
C TRP A 167 -3.59 -2.00 20.60
N THR A 168 -3.61 -2.10 21.93
CA THR A 168 -4.34 -1.16 22.80
C THR A 168 -3.84 0.26 22.61
N ASN A 169 -2.52 0.46 22.70
CA ASN A 169 -1.94 1.79 22.47
C ASN A 169 -1.99 2.18 20.99
N THR A 170 -1.89 1.23 20.07
CA THR A 170 -2.09 1.51 18.63
C THR A 170 -3.47 2.12 18.36
N PHE A 171 -4.53 1.53 18.92
CA PHE A 171 -5.89 2.05 18.75
C PHE A 171 -6.07 3.39 19.46
N ALA A 172 -5.46 3.57 20.63
CA ALA A 172 -5.45 4.88 21.30
C ALA A 172 -4.75 5.95 20.44
N GLN A 173 -3.56 5.65 19.91
CA GLN A 173 -2.82 6.55 19.01
C GLN A 173 -3.65 6.88 17.76
N ALA A 174 -4.24 5.89 17.12
CA ALA A 174 -5.10 6.10 15.96
C ALA A 174 -6.32 6.98 16.31
N LEU A 175 -7.00 6.73 17.43
CA LEU A 175 -8.17 7.53 17.86
C LEU A 175 -7.79 8.99 18.11
N MET A 176 -6.72 9.23 18.87
CA MET A 176 -6.15 10.56 19.09
C MET A 176 -5.84 11.26 17.76
N ALA A 177 -5.11 10.55 16.88
CA ALA A 177 -4.72 11.06 15.58
C ALA A 177 -5.94 11.42 14.72
N ILE A 178 -7.07 10.69 14.80
CA ILE A 178 -8.29 11.11 14.09
C ILE A 178 -8.77 12.49 14.56
N GLY A 179 -8.78 12.73 15.88
CA GLY A 179 -9.20 13.99 16.47
C GLY A 179 -8.29 15.17 16.11
N VAL A 180 -6.98 15.01 16.32
CA VAL A 180 -5.95 15.99 15.93
C VAL A 180 -5.98 16.21 14.41
N GLY A 181 -6.03 15.09 13.69
CA GLY A 181 -6.34 14.92 12.28
C GLY A 181 -7.35 15.93 11.74
N PHE A 182 -8.56 15.78 12.26
CA PHE A 182 -9.72 16.59 11.93
C PHE A 182 -9.54 18.06 12.31
N PHE A 183 -9.02 18.35 13.50
CA PHE A 183 -8.80 19.72 13.97
C PHE A 183 -7.83 20.49 13.06
N LEU A 184 -6.67 19.92 12.72
CA LEU A 184 -5.69 20.59 11.85
C LEU A 184 -6.20 20.73 10.42
N ALA A 185 -7.03 19.80 9.93
CA ALA A 185 -7.72 19.97 8.66
C ALA A 185 -8.69 21.17 8.70
N ALA A 186 -9.42 21.37 9.80
CA ALA A 186 -10.25 22.55 10.00
C ALA A 186 -9.39 23.83 10.00
N VAL A 187 -8.31 23.89 10.77
CA VAL A 187 -7.38 25.04 10.80
C VAL A 187 -6.89 25.37 9.40
N TYR A 188 -6.46 24.38 8.62
CA TYR A 188 -5.98 24.61 7.25
C TYR A 188 -7.08 25.07 6.29
N LEU A 189 -8.30 24.53 6.42
CA LEU A 189 -9.47 24.95 5.61
C LEU A 189 -9.86 26.42 5.86
N LEU A 190 -9.77 26.87 7.12
CA LEU A 190 -10.10 28.24 7.51
C LEU A 190 -8.99 29.26 7.17
N THR A 191 -7.73 28.85 7.18
CA THR A 191 -6.58 29.78 7.10
C THR A 191 -5.85 29.72 5.76
N ASN A 192 -5.96 28.60 5.03
CA ASN A 192 -5.14 28.29 3.87
C ASN A 192 -3.62 28.43 4.16
N ASN A 193 -3.21 28.17 5.40
CA ASN A 193 -1.83 28.28 5.87
C ASN A 193 -1.32 26.93 6.40
N LEU A 194 -0.50 26.24 5.58
CA LEU A 194 0.02 24.92 5.93
C LEU A 194 1.04 24.96 7.10
N TRP A 195 1.67 26.11 7.38
CA TRP A 195 2.61 26.21 8.51
C TRP A 195 1.93 25.98 9.86
N LEU A 196 0.64 26.31 10.00
CA LEU A 196 -0.06 26.12 11.27
C LEU A 196 -0.18 24.63 11.64
N PRO A 197 -0.73 23.74 10.78
CA PRO A 197 -0.64 22.30 11.01
C PRO A 197 0.77 21.78 11.23
N ILE A 198 1.75 22.21 10.40
CA ILE A 198 3.14 21.73 10.50
C ILE A 198 3.73 22.04 11.88
N ILE A 199 3.60 23.28 12.35
CA ILE A 199 4.15 23.70 13.64
C ILE A 199 3.39 23.05 14.81
N PHE A 200 2.06 22.93 14.73
CA PHE A 200 1.29 22.22 15.76
C PHE A 200 1.82 20.80 15.94
N HIS A 201 1.92 20.06 14.83
CA HIS A 201 2.35 18.66 14.82
C HIS A 201 3.80 18.55 15.29
N ALA A 202 4.70 19.39 14.75
CA ALA A 202 6.11 19.39 15.12
C ALA A 202 6.35 19.62 16.62
N VAL A 203 5.53 20.46 17.27
CA VAL A 203 5.63 20.73 18.71
C VAL A 203 5.21 19.51 19.53
N VAL A 204 4.15 18.79 19.12
CA VAL A 204 3.72 17.54 19.77
C VAL A 204 4.82 16.48 19.67
N ASP A 205 5.32 16.23 18.46
CA ASP A 205 6.35 15.20 18.25
C ASP A 205 7.67 15.56 18.93
N ALA A 206 8.08 16.83 18.90
CA ALA A 206 9.28 17.25 19.62
C ALA A 206 9.14 17.06 21.14
N PHE A 207 7.94 17.31 21.68
CA PHE A 207 7.65 17.04 23.09
C PHE A 207 7.74 15.55 23.39
N ASP A 208 7.07 14.70 22.61
CA ASP A 208 7.07 13.24 22.82
C ASP A 208 8.47 12.65 22.69
N GLN A 209 9.24 13.10 21.71
CA GLN A 209 10.62 12.67 21.53
C GLN A 209 11.51 13.08 22.71
N LEU A 210 11.26 14.23 23.35
CA LEU A 210 11.98 14.68 24.55
C LEU A 210 11.52 13.95 25.82
N ALA A 211 10.21 13.71 25.95
CA ALA A 211 9.57 13.15 27.13
C ALA A 211 9.72 11.62 27.21
N PHE A 212 9.71 10.92 26.07
CA PHE A 212 9.68 9.46 26.00
C PHE A 212 10.86 8.86 25.24
N GLY A 213 11.63 9.67 24.52
CA GLY A 213 12.76 9.20 23.70
C GLY A 213 12.33 8.49 22.41
N THR A 214 11.04 8.45 22.10
CA THR A 214 10.49 7.79 20.91
C THR A 214 9.13 8.39 20.53
N LEU A 215 8.78 8.33 19.24
CA LEU A 215 7.43 8.59 18.73
C LEU A 215 6.58 7.30 18.59
N SER A 216 7.10 6.17 19.11
CA SER A 216 6.42 4.88 19.13
C SER A 216 5.24 4.89 20.11
N ASN A 217 4.15 4.22 19.75
CA ASN A 217 2.99 3.98 20.61
C ASN A 217 3.28 3.09 21.84
N SER A 218 4.50 2.59 21.99
CA SER A 218 4.93 1.86 23.19
C SER A 218 5.13 2.78 24.40
N ALA A 219 5.32 4.08 24.18
CA ALA A 219 5.44 5.11 25.21
C ALA A 219 4.58 6.32 24.83
N GLY A 220 4.23 7.19 25.79
CA GLY A 220 3.49 8.42 25.48
C GLY A 220 2.10 8.24 24.89
N THR A 221 1.44 7.09 25.09
CA THR A 221 0.08 6.86 24.60
C THR A 221 -0.80 6.24 25.67
N SER A 222 -2.03 6.76 25.81
CA SER A 222 -3.07 6.26 26.72
C SER A 222 -4.44 6.35 26.08
N MET A 223 -5.28 5.32 26.30
CA MET A 223 -6.66 5.33 25.82
C MET A 223 -7.48 6.49 26.40
N ILE A 224 -7.25 6.86 27.66
CA ILE A 224 -7.96 7.97 28.31
C ILE A 224 -7.59 9.29 27.64
N ASN A 225 -6.29 9.56 27.49
CA ASN A 225 -5.81 10.78 26.80
C ASN A 225 -6.32 10.82 25.36
N ALA A 226 -6.28 9.69 24.64
CA ALA A 226 -6.77 9.61 23.28
C ALA A 226 -8.25 9.97 23.14
N ILE A 227 -9.10 9.49 24.04
CA ILE A 227 -10.52 9.85 24.08
C ILE A 227 -10.69 11.34 24.37
N VAL A 228 -9.95 11.89 25.35
CA VAL A 228 -10.00 13.32 25.70
C VAL A 228 -9.61 14.18 24.50
N TYR A 229 -8.48 13.88 23.86
CA TYR A 229 -8.01 14.64 22.70
C TYR A 229 -8.96 14.54 21.52
N PHE A 230 -9.51 13.34 21.25
CA PHE A 230 -10.51 13.15 20.21
C PHE A 230 -11.74 14.02 20.44
N ILE A 231 -12.27 14.04 21.66
CA ILE A 231 -13.46 14.82 22.01
C ILE A 231 -13.17 16.32 21.95
N VAL A 232 -12.08 16.77 22.59
CA VAL A 232 -11.75 18.20 22.72
C VAL A 232 -11.38 18.80 21.37
N LEU A 233 -10.44 18.18 20.64
CA LEU A 233 -9.97 18.72 19.35
C LEU A 233 -10.98 18.46 18.23
N GLY A 234 -11.66 17.31 18.25
CA GLY A 234 -12.78 17.03 17.35
C GLY A 234 -13.91 18.04 17.52
N GLY A 235 -14.32 18.31 18.77
CA GLY A 235 -15.33 19.31 19.09
C GLY A 235 -14.92 20.72 18.69
N LEU A 236 -13.67 21.12 18.96
CA LEU A 236 -13.14 22.43 18.57
C LEU A 236 -13.07 22.59 17.04
N GLY A 237 -12.58 21.58 16.32
CA GLY A 237 -12.55 21.60 14.86
C GLY A 237 -13.94 21.72 14.25
N PHE A 238 -14.94 21.06 14.85
CA PHE A 238 -16.32 21.11 14.39
C PHE A 238 -16.92 22.50 14.65
N TRP A 239 -16.65 23.06 15.82
CA TRP A 239 -17.04 24.44 16.16
C TRP A 239 -16.42 25.47 15.20
N LEU A 240 -15.12 25.34 14.89
CA LEU A 240 -14.43 26.22 13.93
C LEU A 240 -15.07 26.15 12.54
N LEU A 241 -15.30 24.95 12.01
CA LEU A 241 -15.91 24.76 10.68
C LEU A 241 -17.33 25.32 10.57
N ASN A 242 -18.08 25.39 11.67
CA ASN A 242 -19.43 25.93 11.69
C ASN A 242 -19.49 27.45 11.87
N ARG A 243 -18.39 28.09 12.31
CA ARG A 243 -18.35 29.53 12.62
C ARG A 243 -17.47 30.32 11.65
N GLY A 244 -16.41 29.73 11.11
CA GLY A 244 -15.44 30.41 10.27
C GLY A 244 -15.71 30.26 8.77
N PRO A 245 -15.42 31.28 7.95
CA PRO A 245 -15.44 31.13 6.50
C PRO A 245 -14.33 30.18 6.05
N VAL A 246 -14.65 29.30 5.09
CA VAL A 246 -13.66 28.41 4.48
C VAL A 246 -12.88 29.19 3.42
N VAL A 247 -11.80 29.85 3.82
CA VAL A 247 -10.95 30.71 2.96
C VAL A 247 -10.42 29.92 1.76
N MET A 248 -10.03 28.66 1.96
CA MET A 248 -9.53 27.79 0.88
C MET A 248 -10.55 27.59 -0.26
N ALA A 249 -11.86 27.68 0.00
CA ALA A 249 -12.88 27.52 -1.02
C ALA A 249 -13.01 28.77 -1.93
N GLN A 250 -12.57 29.94 -1.45
CA GLN A 250 -12.69 31.21 -2.16
C GLN A 250 -11.54 31.46 -3.14
N SER A 251 -10.44 30.70 -3.06
CA SER A 251 -9.29 30.82 -3.97
C SER A 251 -9.48 30.16 -5.34
N VAL A 252 -10.69 29.67 -5.64
CA VAL A 252 -11.02 28.94 -6.88
C VAL A 252 -12.22 29.57 -7.55
N ASP A 253 -12.03 30.17 -8.73
CA ASP A 253 -13.11 30.70 -9.56
C ASP A 253 -13.96 29.55 -10.13
N PHE A 254 -15.24 29.49 -9.75
CA PHE A 254 -16.18 28.42 -10.14
C PHE A 254 -16.90 28.70 -11.47
N SER A 255 -16.54 29.75 -12.20
CA SER A 255 -17.26 30.29 -13.36
C SER A 255 -17.19 29.48 -14.67
N SER A 256 -16.67 28.24 -14.68
CA SER A 256 -16.65 27.41 -15.90
C SER A 256 -17.77 26.36 -15.93
N PRO A 257 -18.79 26.49 -16.80
CA PRO A 257 -19.76 25.44 -17.02
C PRO A 257 -19.14 24.39 -17.93
N ARG A 258 -18.97 23.16 -17.44
CA ARG A 258 -18.64 22.02 -18.32
C ARG A 258 -19.62 20.88 -18.13
N GLN A 259 -20.37 20.65 -19.22
CA GLN A 259 -21.24 19.51 -19.50
C GLN A 259 -20.64 18.21 -18.95
N GLN A 260 -21.27 17.66 -17.92
CA GLN A 260 -21.00 16.31 -17.44
C GLN A 260 -21.98 15.38 -18.14
N SER A 261 -21.49 14.57 -19.08
CA SER A 261 -22.19 13.33 -19.42
C SER A 261 -22.15 12.47 -18.16
N GLN A 262 -23.28 12.35 -17.46
CA GLN A 262 -23.53 11.31 -16.48
C GLN A 262 -23.28 9.97 -17.17
N ARG A 263 -22.11 9.36 -16.94
CA ARG A 263 -21.94 7.93 -17.16
C ARG A 263 -22.22 7.26 -15.85
N ASP A 264 -23.34 6.54 -15.81
CA ASP A 264 -23.61 5.57 -14.77
C ASP A 264 -22.48 4.55 -14.71
N ILE A 265 -22.27 3.99 -13.53
CA ILE A 265 -21.33 2.88 -13.32
C ILE A 265 -22.04 1.64 -13.89
N THR A 266 -22.07 1.55 -15.20
CA THR A 266 -22.47 0.33 -15.91
C THR A 266 -21.20 -0.46 -16.15
N PHE A 267 -21.10 -1.64 -15.53
CA PHE A 267 -20.13 -2.65 -15.94
C PHE A 267 -20.31 -2.90 -17.43
N SER A 268 -19.23 -2.81 -18.20
CA SER A 268 -19.28 -2.98 -19.66
C SER A 268 -19.98 -4.29 -20.00
N GLU A 269 -20.98 -4.22 -20.89
CA GLU A 269 -21.59 -5.42 -21.45
C GLU A 269 -20.53 -6.31 -22.12
N PRO A 270 -20.73 -7.64 -22.12
CA PRO A 270 -19.72 -8.56 -22.58
C PRO A 270 -19.40 -8.29 -24.06
N THR A 271 -18.13 -8.02 -24.36
CA THR A 271 -17.62 -8.26 -25.71
C THR A 271 -17.60 -9.77 -25.92
N THR A 272 -18.69 -10.30 -26.48
CA THR A 272 -18.86 -11.65 -27.05
C THR A 272 -18.45 -12.83 -26.16
N ALA A 273 -19.42 -13.65 -25.73
CA ALA A 273 -19.11 -14.96 -25.16
C ALA A 273 -18.35 -15.79 -26.21
N VAL A 274 -17.05 -15.97 -26.01
CA VAL A 274 -16.23 -16.83 -26.89
C VAL A 274 -16.71 -18.27 -26.66
N PRO A 275 -17.11 -19.00 -27.71
CA PRO A 275 -17.56 -20.37 -27.56
C PRO A 275 -16.45 -21.26 -27.00
N VAL A 276 -16.81 -22.18 -26.10
CA VAL A 276 -15.87 -23.12 -25.47
C VAL A 276 -15.28 -24.02 -26.54
N ASN A 277 -13.94 -23.97 -26.72
CA ASN A 277 -13.22 -24.92 -27.56
C ASN A 277 -12.58 -25.99 -26.66
N PRO A 278 -13.06 -27.25 -26.69
CA PRO A 278 -12.59 -28.31 -25.80
C PRO A 278 -11.12 -28.66 -26.06
N LEU A 279 -10.65 -28.63 -27.32
CA LEU A 279 -9.24 -28.90 -27.65
C LEU A 279 -8.33 -27.82 -27.07
N LYS A 280 -8.68 -26.53 -27.22
CA LYS A 280 -7.93 -25.43 -26.59
C LYS A 280 -7.94 -25.55 -25.06
N SER A 281 -9.03 -26.03 -24.47
CA SER A 281 -9.11 -26.21 -23.01
C SER A 281 -8.19 -27.33 -22.52
N VAL A 282 -8.19 -28.47 -23.21
CA VAL A 282 -7.33 -29.62 -22.88
C VAL A 282 -5.85 -29.26 -23.06
N LEU A 283 -5.49 -28.61 -24.17
CA LEU A 283 -4.11 -28.17 -24.42
C LEU A 283 -3.62 -27.19 -23.34
N ALA A 284 -4.48 -26.27 -22.89
CA ALA A 284 -4.13 -25.32 -21.84
C ALA A 284 -3.82 -25.99 -20.51
N VAL A 285 -4.66 -26.94 -20.08
CA VAL A 285 -4.42 -27.71 -18.85
C VAL A 285 -3.19 -28.60 -18.99
N ALA A 286 -2.97 -29.19 -20.17
CA ALA A 286 -1.79 -30.00 -20.45
C ALA A 286 -0.48 -29.18 -20.35
N LEU A 287 -0.48 -27.89 -20.70
CA LEU A 287 0.72 -27.04 -20.57
C LEU A 287 1.27 -27.01 -19.12
N ILE A 288 0.40 -26.86 -18.11
CA ILE A 288 0.82 -26.87 -16.69
C ILE A 288 1.32 -28.26 -16.27
N LEU A 289 0.64 -29.32 -16.71
CA LEU A 289 1.06 -30.69 -16.37
C LEU A 289 2.42 -31.02 -16.98
N ILE A 290 2.64 -30.61 -18.23
CA ILE A 290 3.92 -30.75 -18.92
C ILE A 290 4.99 -29.93 -18.20
N GLU A 291 4.71 -28.69 -17.81
CA GLU A 291 5.62 -27.87 -17.01
C GLU A 291 6.04 -28.56 -15.72
N PHE A 292 5.07 -29.11 -14.98
CA PHE A 292 5.32 -29.80 -13.72
C PHE A 292 6.19 -31.05 -13.91
N ILE A 293 5.87 -31.89 -14.91
CA ILE A 293 6.61 -33.12 -15.22
C ILE A 293 8.01 -32.79 -15.73
N LEU A 294 8.15 -31.90 -16.71
CA LEU A 294 9.45 -31.52 -17.27
C LEU A 294 10.32 -30.81 -16.22
N GLY A 295 9.73 -29.93 -15.41
CA GLY A 295 10.42 -29.31 -14.29
C GLY A 295 11.01 -30.35 -13.33
N SER A 296 10.22 -31.37 -12.95
CA SER A 296 10.68 -32.41 -12.03
C SER A 296 11.70 -33.41 -12.61
N THR A 297 11.71 -33.60 -13.93
CA THR A 297 12.57 -34.58 -14.61
C THR A 297 13.88 -33.98 -15.10
N ILE A 298 13.85 -32.73 -15.59
CA ILE A 298 15.02 -32.05 -16.14
C ILE A 298 15.85 -31.42 -15.01
N VAL A 299 15.21 -30.91 -13.95
CA VAL A 299 15.90 -30.33 -12.79
C VAL A 299 16.34 -31.43 -11.83
N HIS A 300 17.65 -31.64 -11.68
CA HIS A 300 18.21 -32.70 -10.82
C HIS A 300 19.32 -32.17 -9.89
N PRO A 301 19.59 -32.86 -8.76
CA PRO A 301 20.50 -32.35 -7.72
C PRO A 301 21.91 -31.97 -8.21
N GLY A 302 22.45 -32.68 -9.20
CA GLY A 302 23.79 -32.48 -9.76
C GLY A 302 24.00 -31.21 -10.60
N GLN A 303 22.96 -30.43 -10.89
CA GLN A 303 23.06 -29.17 -11.64
C GLN A 303 23.42 -27.98 -10.74
N SER A 304 24.13 -26.99 -11.30
CA SER A 304 24.34 -25.71 -10.63
C SER A 304 23.02 -24.94 -10.48
N GLN A 305 22.91 -24.08 -9.46
CA GLN A 305 21.68 -23.32 -9.19
C GLN A 305 21.27 -22.40 -10.36
N LEU A 306 22.26 -21.87 -11.10
CA LEU A 306 22.03 -21.10 -12.33
C LEU A 306 21.36 -21.96 -13.40
N VAL A 307 21.85 -23.18 -13.64
CA VAL A 307 21.27 -24.10 -14.63
C VAL A 307 19.82 -24.45 -14.25
N LYS A 308 19.57 -24.79 -12.98
CA LYS A 308 18.22 -25.09 -12.47
C LYS A 308 17.27 -23.92 -12.71
N THR A 309 17.69 -22.71 -12.35
CA THR A 309 16.88 -21.49 -12.49
C THR A 309 16.61 -21.15 -13.95
N THR A 310 17.61 -21.27 -14.81
CA THR A 310 17.46 -21.04 -16.26
C THR A 310 16.47 -22.02 -16.89
N ILE A 311 16.53 -23.32 -16.53
CA ILE A 311 15.58 -24.32 -17.03
C ILE A 311 14.14 -23.95 -16.64
N VAL A 312 13.90 -23.64 -15.35
CA VAL A 312 12.57 -23.26 -14.86
C VAL A 312 12.07 -21.98 -15.54
N PHE A 313 12.95 -20.98 -15.71
CA PHE A 313 12.60 -19.74 -16.41
C PHE A 313 12.19 -19.97 -17.86
N LEU A 314 12.99 -20.73 -18.62
CA LEU A 314 12.68 -21.03 -20.02
C LEU A 314 11.40 -21.84 -20.17
N LEU A 315 11.19 -22.81 -19.28
CA LEU A 315 9.98 -23.62 -19.28
C LEU A 315 8.73 -22.77 -18.99
N GLY A 316 8.77 -21.93 -17.95
CA GLY A 316 7.69 -21.00 -17.64
C GLY A 316 7.44 -19.99 -18.77
N LEU A 317 8.48 -19.54 -19.46
CA LEU A 317 8.35 -18.66 -20.64
C LEU A 317 7.62 -19.34 -21.78
N LEU A 318 8.00 -20.57 -22.11
CA LEU A 318 7.35 -21.33 -23.18
C LEU A 318 5.88 -21.61 -22.87
N VAL A 319 5.57 -21.97 -21.62
CA VAL A 319 4.20 -22.19 -21.15
C VAL A 319 3.38 -20.91 -21.24
N MET A 320 3.91 -19.79 -20.76
CA MET A 320 3.26 -18.49 -20.84
C MET A 320 2.97 -18.09 -22.29
N LEU A 321 3.96 -18.21 -23.18
CA LEU A 321 3.78 -17.91 -24.60
C LEU A 321 2.74 -18.84 -25.25
N GLY A 322 2.76 -20.12 -24.90
CA GLY A 322 1.76 -21.09 -25.36
C GLY A 322 0.34 -20.73 -24.90
N ALA A 323 0.17 -20.37 -23.63
CA ALA A 323 -1.12 -19.94 -23.07
C ALA A 323 -1.64 -18.65 -23.73
N ILE A 324 -0.76 -17.65 -23.92
CA ILE A 324 -1.07 -16.39 -24.59
C ILE A 324 -1.47 -16.65 -26.05
N TRP A 325 -0.73 -17.48 -26.78
CA TRP A 325 -1.03 -17.82 -28.17
C TRP A 325 -2.40 -18.50 -28.30
N LEU A 326 -2.69 -19.47 -27.42
CA LEU A 326 -3.93 -20.25 -27.44
C LEU A 326 -5.18 -19.40 -27.17
N TYR A 327 -5.06 -18.39 -26.30
CA TYR A 327 -6.15 -17.50 -25.87
C TYR A 327 -5.98 -16.03 -26.31
N HIS A 328 -5.20 -15.77 -27.37
CA HIS A 328 -4.91 -14.40 -27.83
C HIS A 328 -6.19 -13.62 -28.20
N GLU A 329 -7.22 -14.29 -28.71
CA GLU A 329 -8.51 -13.68 -29.06
C GLU A 329 -9.21 -13.11 -27.82
N VAL A 330 -9.23 -13.89 -26.73
CA VAL A 330 -9.81 -13.47 -25.44
C VAL A 330 -9.01 -12.32 -24.86
N LEU A 331 -7.68 -12.45 -24.82
CA LEU A 331 -6.77 -11.43 -24.31
C LEU A 331 -6.92 -10.12 -25.10
N SER A 332 -6.86 -10.16 -26.43
CA SER A 332 -6.93 -8.96 -27.26
C SER A 332 -8.30 -8.26 -27.19
N ALA A 333 -9.40 -9.01 -27.11
CA ALA A 333 -10.73 -8.46 -26.91
C ALA A 333 -10.86 -7.79 -25.54
N ASN A 334 -10.45 -8.48 -24.49
CA ASN A 334 -10.54 -7.98 -23.11
C ASN A 334 -9.59 -6.80 -22.88
N TRP A 335 -8.41 -6.77 -23.53
CA TRP A 335 -7.46 -5.66 -23.45
C TRP A 335 -8.06 -4.38 -24.02
N ARG A 336 -8.70 -4.50 -25.19
CA ARG A 336 -9.39 -3.36 -25.82
C ARG A 336 -10.50 -2.80 -24.94
N ALA A 337 -11.18 -3.62 -24.14
CA ALA A 337 -12.16 -3.16 -23.16
C ALA A 337 -11.50 -2.54 -21.93
N TYR A 338 -10.44 -3.18 -21.40
CA TYR A 338 -9.70 -2.74 -20.23
C TYR A 338 -9.10 -1.34 -20.44
N ARG A 339 -8.42 -1.12 -21.57
CA ARG A 339 -7.72 0.15 -21.85
C ARG A 339 -8.64 1.36 -22.03
N ARG A 340 -9.95 1.17 -22.30
CA ARG A 340 -10.90 2.30 -22.45
C ARG A 340 -11.05 3.10 -21.15
N HIS A 341 -10.88 2.44 -20.01
CA HIS A 341 -10.97 3.04 -18.68
C HIS A 341 -9.72 2.68 -17.86
N PHE A 342 -8.55 2.82 -18.49
CA PHE A 342 -7.26 2.38 -17.93
C PHE A 342 -7.07 2.79 -16.47
N TRP A 343 -7.14 4.09 -16.15
CA TRP A 343 -6.92 4.58 -14.78
C TRP A 343 -7.92 4.04 -13.76
N ARG A 344 -9.19 3.87 -14.14
CA ARG A 344 -10.21 3.30 -13.25
C ARG A 344 -9.92 1.83 -12.99
N ASN A 345 -9.60 1.08 -14.04
CA ASN A 345 -9.38 -0.35 -13.92
C ASN A 345 -8.09 -0.64 -13.16
N VAL A 346 -7.00 0.09 -13.42
CA VAL A 346 -5.75 0.03 -12.63
C VAL A 346 -6.02 0.37 -11.16
N ALA A 347 -6.80 1.40 -10.87
CA ALA A 347 -7.18 1.72 -9.49
C ALA A 347 -7.98 0.59 -8.81
N MET A 348 -8.86 -0.08 -9.55
CA MET A 348 -9.55 -1.27 -9.07
C MET A 348 -8.57 -2.43 -8.85
N ASP A 349 -7.59 -2.63 -9.73
CA ASP A 349 -6.55 -3.66 -9.57
C ASP A 349 -5.74 -3.44 -8.29
N PHE A 350 -5.39 -2.19 -7.98
CA PHE A 350 -4.78 -1.82 -6.69
C PHE A 350 -5.68 -2.20 -5.51
N GLY A 351 -6.97 -1.85 -5.56
CA GLY A 351 -7.93 -2.20 -4.51
C GLY A 351 -8.06 -3.71 -4.31
N PHE A 352 -8.11 -4.47 -5.40
CA PHE A 352 -8.14 -5.92 -5.36
C PHE A 352 -6.83 -6.53 -4.84
N MET A 353 -5.68 -5.98 -5.21
CA MET A 353 -4.37 -6.41 -4.70
C MET A 353 -4.30 -6.26 -3.18
N ILE A 354 -4.77 -5.12 -2.63
CA ILE A 354 -4.89 -4.94 -1.18
C ILE A 354 -5.83 -6.00 -0.58
N GLY A 355 -6.96 -6.27 -1.25
CA GLY A 355 -7.87 -7.34 -0.88
C GLY A 355 -7.19 -8.72 -0.80
N VAL A 356 -6.30 -9.05 -1.73
CA VAL A 356 -5.50 -10.30 -1.72
C VAL A 356 -4.62 -10.36 -0.46
N TYR A 357 -3.89 -9.29 -0.11
CA TYR A 357 -3.05 -9.25 1.09
C TYR A 357 -3.86 -9.38 2.38
N ILE A 358 -4.99 -8.68 2.48
CA ILE A 358 -5.89 -8.77 3.64
C ILE A 358 -6.43 -10.19 3.78
N LEU A 359 -6.93 -10.78 2.68
CA LEU A 359 -7.42 -12.15 2.68
C LEU A 359 -6.34 -13.14 3.11
N LEU A 360 -5.13 -12.99 2.58
CA LEU A 360 -3.99 -13.85 2.94
C LEU A 360 -3.68 -13.75 4.44
N ALA A 361 -3.69 -12.54 5.01
CA ALA A 361 -3.47 -12.32 6.45
C ALA A 361 -4.57 -12.98 7.29
N ILE A 362 -5.84 -12.82 6.92
CA ILE A 362 -6.98 -13.43 7.60
C ILE A 362 -6.90 -14.96 7.57
N VAL A 363 -6.65 -15.55 6.41
CA VAL A 363 -6.58 -17.02 6.27
C VAL A 363 -5.41 -17.58 7.06
N ARG A 364 -4.24 -16.93 7.03
CA ARG A 364 -3.08 -17.33 7.83
C ARG A 364 -3.36 -17.23 9.34
N LEU A 365 -4.02 -16.17 9.78
CA LEU A 365 -4.44 -16.03 11.18
C LEU A 365 -5.41 -17.15 11.59
N GLY A 366 -6.41 -17.43 10.75
CA GLY A 366 -7.36 -18.52 10.98
C GLY A 366 -6.68 -19.88 11.09
N LEU A 367 -5.76 -20.19 10.17
CA LEU A 367 -4.97 -21.42 10.22
C LEU A 367 -4.14 -21.51 11.51
N LYS A 368 -3.46 -20.43 11.88
CA LYS A 368 -2.68 -20.35 13.13
C LYS A 368 -3.52 -20.66 14.37
N LEU A 369 -4.75 -20.14 14.44
CA LEU A 369 -5.66 -20.40 15.56
C LEU A 369 -6.12 -21.86 15.62
N ILE A 370 -6.23 -22.54 14.47
CA ILE A 370 -6.66 -23.94 14.37
C ILE A 370 -5.49 -24.89 14.68
N THR A 371 -4.30 -24.63 14.15
CA THR A 371 -3.14 -25.54 14.24
C THR A 371 -2.31 -25.35 15.51
N GLY A 372 -2.51 -24.25 16.25
CA GLY A 372 -1.69 -23.91 17.42
C GLY A 372 -0.22 -23.65 17.08
N SER A 373 0.14 -23.58 15.80
CA SER A 373 1.53 -23.46 15.36
C SER A 373 1.99 -22.00 15.41
N HIS A 374 3.03 -21.74 16.19
CA HIS A 374 3.78 -20.49 16.14
C HIS A 374 4.77 -20.51 14.97
N THR A 375 4.30 -20.73 13.75
CA THR A 375 5.14 -20.40 12.60
C THR A 375 5.21 -18.87 12.55
N ALA A 376 6.40 -18.34 12.86
CA ALA A 376 6.70 -16.94 12.64
C ALA A 376 6.28 -16.61 11.19
N LEU A 377 5.67 -15.44 10.99
CA LEU A 377 5.69 -14.82 9.66
C LEU A 377 7.17 -14.77 9.29
N GLY A 378 7.60 -15.66 8.39
CA GLY A 378 8.94 -15.66 7.85
C GLY A 378 9.11 -14.40 7.03
N VAL A 379 9.26 -13.26 7.71
CA VAL A 379 10.00 -12.12 7.21
C VAL A 379 11.44 -12.63 7.21
N THR A 380 11.80 -13.37 6.18
CA THR A 380 13.22 -13.57 5.91
C THR A 380 13.81 -12.18 5.75
N ASP A 381 14.90 -11.92 6.46
CA ASP A 381 15.76 -10.76 6.21
C ASP A 381 16.23 -10.82 4.75
N MET A 382 15.37 -10.31 3.84
CA MET A 382 15.70 -10.17 2.43
C MET A 382 16.89 -9.23 2.25
N LEU A 383 17.24 -8.46 3.29
CA LEU A 383 18.35 -7.51 3.34
C LEU A 383 19.67 -8.12 3.85
N SER A 384 19.79 -9.45 3.89
CA SER A 384 21.11 -10.06 4.06
C SER A 384 22.00 -9.71 2.86
N PHE A 385 23.25 -9.34 3.12
CA PHE A 385 24.20 -8.96 2.08
C PHE A 385 24.41 -10.13 1.10
N GLN A 386 24.02 -9.92 -0.16
CA GLN A 386 24.15 -10.91 -1.22
C GLN A 386 25.27 -10.50 -2.19
N SER A 387 26.08 -11.48 -2.61
CA SER A 387 26.98 -11.28 -3.75
C SER A 387 26.19 -10.91 -5.02
N VAL A 388 26.83 -10.21 -5.98
CA VAL A 388 26.21 -9.93 -7.29
C VAL A 388 25.71 -11.20 -7.97
N GLY A 389 26.43 -12.32 -7.84
CA GLY A 389 26.02 -13.61 -8.39
C GLY A 389 24.72 -14.12 -7.79
N SER A 390 24.58 -14.09 -6.45
CA SER A 390 23.36 -14.52 -5.75
C SER A 390 22.18 -13.57 -5.96
N ALA A 391 22.44 -12.27 -6.03
CA ALA A 391 21.39 -11.28 -6.31
C ALA A 391 20.89 -11.37 -7.76
N SER A 392 21.79 -11.61 -8.72
CA SER A 392 21.41 -11.85 -10.12
C SER A 392 20.56 -13.11 -10.26
N LEU A 393 20.92 -14.16 -9.55
CA LEU A 393 20.15 -15.40 -9.52
C LEU A 393 18.76 -15.20 -8.91
N THR A 394 18.65 -14.44 -7.80
CA THR A 394 17.37 -14.07 -7.18
C THR A 394 16.49 -13.28 -8.14
N LEU A 395 17.06 -12.35 -8.92
CA LEU A 395 16.32 -11.62 -9.95
C LEU A 395 15.77 -12.58 -11.02
N ILE A 396 16.61 -13.48 -11.56
CA ILE A 396 16.16 -14.45 -12.57
C ILE A 396 15.06 -15.36 -12.01
N SER A 397 15.19 -15.85 -10.76
CA SER A 397 14.14 -16.65 -10.11
C SER A 397 12.85 -15.86 -9.93
N SER A 398 12.93 -14.58 -9.56
CA SER A 398 11.75 -13.72 -9.40
C SER A 398 11.06 -13.37 -10.73
N SER A 399 11.76 -13.43 -11.87
CA SER A 399 11.15 -13.24 -13.19
C SER A 399 10.06 -14.26 -13.50
N VAL A 400 10.21 -15.50 -13.01
CA VAL A 400 9.18 -16.54 -13.15
C VAL A 400 7.88 -16.13 -12.46
N VAL A 401 7.99 -15.45 -11.32
CA VAL A 401 6.86 -15.01 -10.48
C VAL A 401 6.03 -13.92 -11.18
N ILE A 402 6.64 -13.05 -11.98
CA ILE A 402 5.91 -12.02 -12.75
C ILE A 402 5.33 -12.54 -14.07
N MET A 403 5.79 -13.71 -14.54
CA MET A 403 5.25 -14.38 -15.73
C MET A 403 4.05 -15.28 -15.39
N ALA A 404 4.06 -15.89 -14.20
CA ALA A 404 3.00 -16.76 -13.70
C ALA A 404 1.57 -16.19 -13.84
N PRO A 405 1.28 -14.90 -13.53
CA PRO A 405 -0.07 -14.33 -13.67
C PRO A 405 -0.69 -14.52 -15.06
N PHE A 406 0.09 -14.46 -16.13
CA PHE A 406 -0.43 -14.64 -17.48
C PHE A 406 -0.89 -16.09 -17.70
N THR A 407 -0.06 -17.06 -17.32
CA THR A 407 -0.39 -18.49 -17.43
C THR A 407 -1.55 -18.87 -16.51
N GLU A 408 -1.43 -18.53 -15.23
CA GLU A 408 -2.32 -18.98 -14.18
C GLU A 408 -3.72 -18.40 -14.33
N GLU A 409 -3.85 -17.10 -14.67
CA GLU A 409 -5.17 -16.50 -14.85
C GLU A 409 -5.86 -16.99 -16.13
N ILE A 410 -5.11 -17.28 -17.20
CA ILE A 410 -5.66 -17.93 -18.40
C ILE A 410 -6.19 -19.32 -18.03
N ILE A 411 -5.37 -20.17 -17.42
CA ILE A 411 -5.73 -21.58 -17.23
C ILE A 411 -6.73 -21.74 -16.09
N PHE A 412 -6.43 -21.23 -14.90
CA PHE A 412 -7.31 -21.43 -13.76
C PHE A 412 -8.58 -20.58 -13.88
N ARG A 413 -8.49 -19.30 -14.27
CA ARG A 413 -9.69 -18.44 -14.26
C ARG A 413 -10.48 -18.48 -15.53
N HIS A 414 -9.84 -18.45 -16.70
CA HIS A 414 -10.59 -18.51 -17.94
C HIS A 414 -10.99 -19.94 -18.31
N VAL A 415 -10.02 -20.85 -18.44
CA VAL A 415 -10.27 -22.22 -18.92
C VAL A 415 -11.00 -23.06 -17.88
N LEU A 416 -10.52 -23.11 -16.64
CA LEU A 416 -11.19 -23.95 -15.66
C LEU A 416 -12.50 -23.32 -15.20
N PHE A 417 -12.62 -22.00 -15.06
CA PHE A 417 -13.81 -21.40 -14.45
C PHE A 417 -14.73 -20.60 -15.40
N TYR A 418 -14.28 -19.44 -15.88
CA TYR A 418 -15.16 -18.41 -16.46
C TYR A 418 -15.84 -18.83 -17.76
N GLN A 419 -15.22 -19.70 -18.56
CA GLN A 419 -15.83 -20.21 -19.80
C GLN A 419 -17.11 -21.02 -19.55
N TRP A 420 -17.31 -21.55 -18.35
CA TRP A 420 -18.49 -22.33 -17.96
C TRP A 420 -19.61 -21.49 -17.33
N ARG A 421 -19.45 -20.16 -17.26
CA ARG A 421 -20.38 -19.25 -16.57
C ARG A 421 -21.84 -19.33 -17.04
N SER A 422 -22.10 -19.81 -18.26
CA SER A 422 -23.44 -19.92 -18.83
C SER A 422 -24.30 -20.98 -18.12
N LYS A 423 -23.68 -22.04 -17.58
CA LYS A 423 -24.35 -23.10 -16.81
C LYS A 423 -24.08 -22.88 -15.32
N LYS A 424 -25.00 -22.23 -14.60
CA LYS A 424 -24.79 -21.78 -13.20
C LYS A 424 -24.25 -22.87 -12.27
N TRP A 425 -24.81 -24.08 -12.32
CA TRP A 425 -24.36 -25.20 -11.47
C TRP A 425 -22.91 -25.62 -11.79
N LEU A 426 -22.56 -25.70 -13.08
CA LEU A 426 -21.22 -26.05 -13.52
C LEU A 426 -20.22 -24.95 -13.17
N ALA A 427 -20.63 -23.68 -13.28
CA ALA A 427 -19.80 -22.55 -12.88
C ALA A 427 -19.44 -22.61 -11.38
N VAL A 428 -20.36 -23.02 -10.51
CA VAL A 428 -20.09 -23.21 -9.07
C VAL A 428 -19.09 -24.35 -8.85
N ILE A 429 -19.27 -25.49 -9.52
CA ILE A 429 -18.30 -26.60 -9.42
C ILE A 429 -16.92 -26.14 -9.89
N MET A 430 -16.87 -25.51 -11.05
CA MET A 430 -15.63 -25.07 -11.67
C MET A 430 -14.95 -23.93 -10.91
N PHE A 431 -15.68 -23.14 -10.13
CA PHE A 431 -15.13 -22.17 -9.19
C PHE A 431 -14.26 -22.86 -8.14
N PHE A 432 -14.79 -23.92 -7.50
CA PHE A 432 -14.04 -24.68 -6.50
C PHE A 432 -12.88 -25.47 -7.14
N VAL A 433 -13.10 -26.13 -8.28
CA VAL A 433 -12.04 -26.85 -9.01
C VAL A 433 -10.88 -25.92 -9.35
N SER A 434 -11.18 -24.76 -9.94
CA SER A 434 -10.17 -23.73 -10.28
C SER A 434 -9.40 -23.23 -9.07
N SER A 435 -10.08 -23.02 -7.94
CA SER A 435 -9.48 -22.47 -6.72
C SER A 435 -8.58 -23.49 -6.02
N ILE A 436 -9.05 -24.73 -5.89
CA ILE A 436 -8.29 -25.83 -5.28
C ILE A 436 -7.07 -26.16 -6.15
N ALA A 437 -7.25 -26.31 -7.46
CA ALA A 437 -6.16 -26.62 -8.38
C ALA A 437 -5.08 -25.52 -8.38
N PHE A 438 -5.47 -24.25 -8.24
CA PHE A 438 -4.54 -23.13 -8.11
C PHE A 438 -3.69 -23.22 -6.83
N GLY A 439 -4.24 -23.69 -5.71
CA GLY A 439 -3.44 -23.97 -4.51
C GLY A 439 -2.51 -25.16 -4.70
N LEU A 440 -3.03 -26.26 -5.29
CA LEU A 440 -2.28 -27.50 -5.46
C LEU A 440 -1.11 -27.41 -6.44
N VAL A 441 -1.14 -26.51 -7.42
CA VAL A 441 -0.01 -26.33 -8.35
C VAL A 441 1.27 -25.89 -7.64
N HIS A 442 1.15 -25.35 -6.42
CA HIS A 442 2.28 -24.95 -5.57
C HIS A 442 2.86 -26.12 -4.75
N TRP A 443 2.53 -27.38 -5.10
CA TRP A 443 2.98 -28.57 -4.39
C TRP A 443 4.49 -28.59 -4.14
N ASN A 444 5.27 -28.35 -5.21
CA ASN A 444 6.72 -28.36 -5.14
C ASN A 444 7.28 -27.16 -4.36
N ASN A 445 6.60 -26.01 -4.39
CA ASN A 445 7.01 -24.82 -3.64
C ASN A 445 6.92 -25.04 -2.12
N PHE A 446 5.95 -25.84 -1.68
CA PHE A 446 5.72 -26.15 -0.26
C PHE A 446 6.17 -27.54 0.16
N GLN A 447 6.94 -28.24 -0.68
CA GLN A 447 7.45 -29.59 -0.39
C GLN A 447 6.34 -30.59 0.00
N GLY A 448 5.15 -30.42 -0.58
CA GLY A 448 3.97 -31.24 -0.29
C GLY A 448 3.18 -30.87 0.97
N ASP A 449 3.52 -29.76 1.65
CA ASP A 449 2.75 -29.28 2.80
C ASP A 449 1.43 -28.63 2.38
N ILE A 450 0.34 -29.41 2.47
CA ILE A 450 -1.02 -28.99 2.10
C ILE A 450 -1.47 -27.77 2.93
N MET A 451 -1.03 -27.62 4.18
CA MET A 451 -1.45 -26.51 5.03
C MET A 451 -0.97 -25.17 4.48
N GLN A 452 0.22 -25.15 3.85
CA GLN A 452 0.76 -23.96 3.19
C GLN A 452 0.09 -23.65 1.84
N MET A 453 -0.58 -24.62 1.22
CA MET A 453 -1.34 -24.44 -0.01
C MET A 453 -2.74 -23.86 0.22
N ILE A 454 -3.33 -24.04 1.41
CA ILE A 454 -4.67 -23.55 1.73
C ILE A 454 -4.83 -22.04 1.48
N PRO A 455 -3.92 -21.15 1.94
CA PRO A 455 -4.02 -19.72 1.63
C PRO A 455 -4.10 -19.41 0.12
N TYR A 456 -3.39 -20.18 -0.70
CA TYR A 456 -3.40 -20.02 -2.16
C TYR A 456 -4.73 -20.46 -2.75
N MET A 457 -5.39 -21.48 -2.20
CA MET A 457 -6.75 -21.87 -2.63
C MET A 457 -7.76 -20.72 -2.39
N PHE A 458 -7.67 -20.04 -1.25
CA PHE A 458 -8.52 -18.88 -0.94
C PHE A 458 -8.21 -17.69 -1.85
N ILE A 459 -6.93 -17.39 -2.11
CA ILE A 459 -6.54 -16.38 -3.10
C ILE A 459 -7.11 -16.73 -4.48
N GLY A 460 -7.06 -18.02 -4.85
CA GLY A 460 -7.62 -18.47 -6.12
C GLY A 460 -9.13 -18.26 -6.24
N ALA A 461 -9.87 -18.51 -5.16
CA ALA A 461 -11.29 -18.21 -5.07
C ALA A 461 -11.58 -16.69 -5.18
N PHE A 462 -10.72 -15.86 -4.59
CA PHE A 462 -10.83 -14.42 -4.70
C PHE A 462 -10.59 -13.93 -6.13
N PHE A 463 -9.56 -14.43 -6.81
CA PHE A 463 -9.33 -14.14 -8.23
C PHE A 463 -10.48 -14.62 -9.11
N ALA A 464 -11.05 -15.81 -8.87
CA ALA A 464 -12.23 -16.27 -9.60
C ALA A 464 -13.41 -15.30 -9.41
N THR A 465 -13.59 -14.76 -8.20
CA THR A 465 -14.61 -13.77 -7.88
C THR A 465 -14.40 -12.45 -8.64
N ILE A 466 -13.16 -11.94 -8.67
CA ILE A 466 -12.81 -10.73 -9.44
C ILE A 466 -13.17 -10.92 -10.91
N TYR A 467 -12.78 -12.04 -11.53
CA TYR A 467 -13.07 -12.27 -12.95
C TYR A 467 -14.57 -12.41 -13.22
N TYR A 468 -15.30 -13.10 -12.33
CA TYR A 468 -16.74 -13.28 -12.46
C TYR A 468 -17.49 -11.94 -12.54
N PHE A 469 -17.13 -10.98 -11.68
CA PHE A 469 -17.79 -9.67 -11.63
C PHE A 469 -17.27 -8.70 -12.68
N THR A 470 -15.96 -8.66 -12.91
CA THR A 470 -15.34 -7.68 -13.83
C THR A 470 -15.49 -8.09 -15.28
N ARG A 471 -15.70 -9.39 -15.54
CA ARG A 471 -15.86 -9.98 -16.88
C ARG A 471 -14.69 -9.67 -17.81
N ASN A 472 -13.52 -9.41 -17.24
CA ASN A 472 -12.33 -9.02 -17.97
C ASN A 472 -11.10 -9.70 -17.38
N ILE A 473 -10.44 -10.55 -18.17
CA ILE A 473 -9.26 -11.31 -17.71
C ILE A 473 -8.08 -10.41 -17.35
N TRP A 474 -7.96 -9.23 -17.97
CA TRP A 474 -6.87 -8.31 -17.64
C TRP A 474 -7.00 -7.70 -16.26
N GLN A 475 -8.21 -7.58 -15.73
CA GLN A 475 -8.38 -7.16 -14.34
C GLN A 475 -7.72 -8.18 -13.39
N ASN A 476 -7.88 -9.47 -13.67
CA ASN A 476 -7.21 -10.52 -12.92
C ASN A 476 -5.70 -10.55 -13.15
N ILE A 477 -5.26 -10.57 -14.41
CA ILE A 477 -3.83 -10.62 -14.77
C ILE A 477 -3.08 -9.45 -14.14
N ILE A 478 -3.61 -8.22 -14.22
CA ILE A 478 -2.95 -7.05 -13.65
C ILE A 478 -2.99 -7.07 -12.13
N THR A 479 -4.12 -7.42 -11.49
CA THR A 479 -4.18 -7.55 -10.02
C THR A 479 -3.15 -8.56 -9.51
N HIS A 480 -3.09 -9.74 -10.13
CA HIS A 480 -2.15 -10.80 -9.76
C HIS A 480 -0.70 -10.40 -10.06
N PHE A 481 -0.43 -9.80 -11.21
CA PHE A 481 0.88 -9.25 -11.53
C PHE A 481 1.35 -8.24 -10.49
N MET A 482 0.49 -7.32 -10.05
CA MET A 482 0.84 -6.33 -9.03
C MET A 482 1.13 -6.96 -7.66
N PHE A 483 0.35 -7.97 -7.27
CA PHE A 483 0.61 -8.76 -6.06
C PHE A 483 2.00 -9.44 -6.10
N ASN A 484 2.39 -10.00 -7.25
CA ASN A 484 3.69 -10.67 -7.43
C ASN A 484 4.85 -9.68 -7.66
N PHE A 485 4.57 -8.48 -8.18
CA PHE A 485 5.58 -7.49 -8.52
C PHE A 485 6.38 -7.03 -7.30
N LEU A 486 5.78 -7.03 -6.10
CA LEU A 486 6.48 -6.63 -4.87
C LEU A 486 7.73 -7.50 -4.64
N GLN A 487 7.65 -8.81 -4.88
CA GLN A 487 8.77 -9.74 -4.74
C GLN A 487 9.84 -9.50 -5.82
N PHE A 488 9.42 -9.24 -7.04
CA PHE A 488 10.34 -8.93 -8.16
C PHE A 488 11.05 -7.59 -7.97
N GLY A 489 10.32 -6.56 -7.52
CA GLY A 489 10.88 -5.25 -7.18
C GLY A 489 11.93 -5.34 -6.07
N ALA A 490 11.68 -6.18 -5.05
CA ALA A 490 12.67 -6.48 -4.02
C ALA A 490 13.93 -7.16 -4.60
N ALA A 491 13.80 -8.07 -5.56
CA ALA A 491 14.94 -8.72 -6.20
C ALA A 491 15.80 -7.75 -7.04
N ILE A 492 15.16 -6.84 -7.80
CA ILE A 492 15.85 -5.75 -8.51
C ILE A 492 16.65 -4.91 -7.50
N PHE A 493 16.00 -4.54 -6.40
CA PHE A 493 16.63 -3.77 -5.35
C PHE A 493 17.88 -4.47 -4.80
N LEU A 494 17.80 -5.77 -4.51
CA LEU A 494 18.95 -6.55 -4.04
C LEU A 494 20.09 -6.63 -5.06
N LEU A 495 19.78 -6.73 -6.36
CA LEU A 495 20.81 -6.71 -7.40
C LEU A 495 21.52 -5.36 -7.48
N ILE A 496 20.77 -4.26 -7.42
CA ILE A 496 21.33 -2.90 -7.40
C ILE A 496 22.26 -2.75 -6.20
N VAL A 497 21.80 -3.16 -5.00
CA VAL A 497 22.61 -3.16 -3.78
C VAL A 497 23.90 -3.95 -3.96
N ALA A 498 23.82 -5.17 -4.48
CA ALA A 498 24.98 -6.04 -4.66
C ALA A 498 25.99 -5.48 -5.66
N ILE A 499 25.53 -4.83 -6.75
CA ILE A 499 26.41 -4.22 -7.76
C ILE A 499 27.17 -3.04 -7.18
N ILE A 500 26.52 -2.18 -6.40
CA ILE A 500 27.14 -0.97 -5.84
C ILE A 500 28.10 -1.31 -4.69
N GLN A 501 27.98 -2.50 -4.08
CA GLN A 501 28.86 -2.97 -3.00
C GLN A 501 30.17 -3.62 -3.49
N ARG A 502 30.36 -3.80 -4.81
CA ARG A 502 31.66 -4.16 -5.39
C ARG A 502 32.52 -2.92 -5.56
#